data_AF-A0A1H3Y5Z6-F1
#
_entry.id   AF-A0A1H3Y5Z6-F1
#
_cell.length_a   1.000
_cell.length_b   1.000
_cell.length_c   1.000
_cell.angle_alpha   90.00
_cell.angle_beta   90.00
_cell.angle_gamma   90.00
#
_symmetry.space_group_name_H-M   'P 1'
#
loop_
_entity.id
_entity.type
_entity.pdbx_description
1 polymer ?
#
loop_
_entity_poly.entity_id
_entity_poly.type
_entity_poly.pdbx_seq_one_letter_code
_entity_poly.pdbx_strand_id
1 'polypeptide(L)'
;MIKRAIGGILDFMTDGLPTEKLFRGWYVRRLALPATPVPTGAVPPLSYDTSLHVYRTGMVAWVKIDKPEPVIVLAKDSEAAYLGRLVAASDPAALAFASLRRARFLRGRTALDLTRAYRLPLDLTGRFARRADALKLEDWRVAEEEFGQIGPALGRPGD
;
A
#
# COMPACT_ATOMS: atom_id res chain seq x y z
N MET A 1 25.89 12.94 42.35
CA MET A 1 25.81 11.64 41.64
C MET A 1 24.60 10.89 42.19
N ILE A 2 23.52 10.77 41.43
CA ILE A 2 22.49 9.70 41.50
C ILE A 2 21.67 9.85 40.20
N LYS A 3 21.69 8.77 39.42
CA LYS A 3 21.13 8.63 38.08
C LYS A 3 19.60 8.69 38.15
N ARG A 4 18.96 9.62 37.43
CA ARG A 4 17.53 9.52 37.10
C ARG A 4 17.40 8.58 35.91
N ALA A 5 16.92 7.37 36.19
CA ALA A 5 16.40 6.46 35.19
C ALA A 5 15.14 7.07 34.57
N ILE A 6 15.28 7.68 33.39
CA ILE A 6 14.17 8.01 32.49
C ILE A 6 14.32 7.03 31.34
N GLY A 7 13.71 5.86 31.47
CA GLY A 7 13.84 4.77 30.50
C GLY A 7 12.82 3.69 30.77
N GLY A 8 11.53 4.06 30.78
CA GLY A 8 10.48 3.08 31.04
C GLY A 8 9.04 3.51 30.78
N ILE A 9 8.79 4.69 30.20
CA ILE A 9 7.40 5.16 29.93
C ILE A 9 7.14 5.42 28.43
N LEU A 10 8.17 5.47 27.57
CA LEU A 10 7.95 5.74 26.14
C LEU A 10 7.64 4.52 25.27
N ASP A 11 7.86 3.29 25.74
CA ASP A 11 7.67 2.09 24.91
C ASP A 11 6.27 1.47 24.97
N PHE A 12 5.30 2.11 25.65
CA PHE A 12 3.94 1.57 25.82
C PHE A 12 2.83 2.39 25.15
N MET A 13 3.16 3.40 24.33
CA MET A 13 2.17 4.31 23.70
C MET A 13 2.11 4.26 22.16
N THR A 14 2.62 3.22 21.51
CA THR A 14 2.50 3.06 20.04
C THR A 14 1.54 1.96 19.61
N ASP A 15 0.96 1.21 20.54
CA ASP A 15 -0.11 0.25 20.24
C ASP A 15 -1.50 0.89 20.42
N GLY A 16 -1.90 1.64 19.39
CA GLY A 16 -3.30 1.73 18.95
C GLY A 16 -4.30 2.39 19.90
N LEU A 17 -4.18 3.71 20.08
CA LEU A 17 -5.30 4.50 20.61
C LEU A 17 -6.55 4.32 19.70
N PRO A 18 -7.77 4.26 20.27
CA PRO A 18 -9.02 4.16 19.52
C PRO A 18 -9.15 5.23 18.43
N THR A 19 -8.55 6.39 18.67
CA THR A 19 -8.47 7.52 17.74
C THR A 19 -7.85 7.13 16.40
N GLU A 20 -6.73 6.41 16.35
CA GLU A 20 -6.11 6.04 15.06
C GLU A 20 -6.99 5.13 14.22
N LYS A 21 -7.67 4.16 14.84
CA LYS A 21 -8.64 3.29 14.16
C LYS A 21 -9.82 4.08 13.63
N LEU A 22 -10.33 5.05 14.41
CA LEU A 22 -11.43 5.94 14.01
C LEU A 22 -11.00 6.89 12.88
N PHE A 23 -9.82 7.50 12.98
CA PHE A 23 -9.24 8.35 11.94
C PHE A 23 -9.01 7.57 10.64
N ARG A 24 -8.40 6.38 10.70
CA ARG A 24 -8.23 5.52 9.51
C ARG A 24 -9.59 5.18 8.87
N GLY A 25 -10.56 4.74 9.67
CA GLY A 25 -11.91 4.43 9.19
C GLY A 25 -12.59 5.62 8.50
N TRP A 26 -12.42 6.82 9.05
CA TRP A 26 -12.94 8.06 8.45
C TRP A 26 -12.27 8.39 7.11
N TYR A 27 -10.93 8.31 7.03
CA TYR A 27 -10.19 8.55 5.78
C TYR A 27 -10.57 7.55 4.68
N VAL A 28 -10.61 6.26 5.01
CA VAL A 28 -10.93 5.19 4.05
C VAL A 28 -12.35 5.37 3.48
N ARG A 29 -13.30 5.86 4.29
CA ARG A 29 -14.66 6.18 3.82
C ARG A 29 -14.73 7.39 2.90
N ARG A 30 -13.77 8.30 2.98
CA ARG A 30 -13.70 9.53 2.17
C ARG A 30 -13.01 9.35 0.83
N LEU A 31 -12.45 8.17 0.56
CA LEU A 31 -11.85 7.87 -0.74
C LEU A 31 -12.89 8.04 -1.84
N ALA A 32 -12.69 9.03 -2.70
CA ALA A 32 -13.67 9.46 -3.70
C ALA A 32 -13.26 9.04 -5.11
N LEU A 33 -11.95 9.04 -5.40
CA LEU A 33 -11.43 8.77 -6.73
C LEU A 33 -11.26 7.26 -6.95
N PRO A 34 -11.98 6.66 -7.93
CA PRO A 34 -11.84 5.26 -8.23
C PRO A 34 -10.56 5.00 -9.02
N ALA A 35 -9.79 4.01 -8.60
CA ALA A 35 -8.74 3.44 -9.43
C ALA A 35 -9.39 2.56 -10.52
N THR A 36 -8.92 2.67 -11.75
CA THR A 36 -9.46 1.93 -12.89
C THR A 36 -8.67 0.66 -13.13
N PRO A 37 -9.30 -0.49 -13.39
CA PRO A 37 -8.59 -1.72 -13.68
C PRO A 37 -7.78 -1.58 -14.97
N VAL A 38 -6.56 -2.13 -14.98
CA VAL A 38 -5.71 -2.25 -16.15
C VAL A 38 -5.15 -3.68 -16.23
N PRO A 39 -4.86 -4.19 -17.44
CA PRO A 39 -4.14 -5.45 -17.58
C PRO A 39 -2.82 -5.42 -16.82
N THR A 40 -2.42 -6.52 -16.20
CA THR A 40 -1.12 -6.63 -15.52
C THR A 40 0.05 -6.36 -16.47
N GLY A 41 -0.11 -6.73 -17.74
CA GLY A 41 0.80 -6.40 -18.84
C GLY A 41 0.96 -4.90 -19.14
N ALA A 42 0.07 -4.04 -18.65
CA ALA A 42 0.15 -2.58 -18.82
C ALA A 42 0.82 -1.87 -17.63
N VAL A 43 1.17 -2.59 -16.56
CA VAL A 43 1.94 -2.01 -15.45
C VAL A 43 3.35 -1.68 -15.96
N PRO A 44 3.94 -0.51 -15.67
CA PRO A 44 5.32 -0.22 -16.01
C PRO A 44 6.32 -1.21 -15.38
N PRO A 45 7.60 -1.18 -15.79
CA PRO A 45 8.66 -1.93 -15.12
C PRO A 45 8.66 -1.69 -13.61
N LEU A 46 8.85 -2.76 -12.85
CA LEU A 46 8.84 -2.71 -11.39
C LEU A 46 10.24 -2.35 -10.91
N SER A 47 10.36 -1.26 -10.16
CA SER A 47 11.60 -0.87 -9.50
C SER A 47 11.31 -0.54 -8.05
N TYR A 48 12.17 -1.04 -7.15
CA TYR A 48 12.02 -0.76 -5.73
C TYR A 48 12.55 0.64 -5.41
N ASP A 49 11.64 1.54 -5.04
CA ASP A 49 11.94 2.96 -4.86
C ASP A 49 12.44 3.24 -3.44
N THR A 50 13.74 3.51 -3.28
CA THR A 50 14.34 3.86 -1.97
C THR A 50 14.30 5.36 -1.67
N SER A 51 13.76 6.19 -2.57
CA SER A 51 13.68 7.63 -2.38
C SER A 51 12.72 8.01 -1.23
N LEU A 52 12.84 9.26 -0.77
CA LEU A 52 11.97 9.84 0.27
C LEU A 52 10.64 10.41 -0.28
N HIS A 53 10.19 9.95 -1.45
CA HIS A 53 8.92 10.40 -2.02
C HIS A 53 7.70 9.80 -1.30
N VAL A 54 6.56 10.47 -1.39
CA VAL A 54 5.32 10.06 -0.70
C VAL A 54 4.74 8.75 -1.27
N TYR A 55 4.95 8.47 -2.57
CA TYR A 55 4.46 7.26 -3.24
C TYR A 55 5.63 6.34 -3.59
N ARG A 56 6.10 5.57 -2.61
CA ARG A 56 7.17 4.57 -2.84
C ARG A 56 6.54 3.26 -3.27
N THR A 57 7.21 2.55 -4.17
CA THR A 57 6.79 1.20 -4.55
C THR A 57 6.91 0.25 -3.37
N GLY A 58 6.03 -0.74 -3.29
CA GLY A 58 5.89 -1.63 -2.14
C GLY A 58 5.09 -1.04 -0.99
N MET A 59 4.73 0.26 -0.99
CA MET A 59 3.90 0.82 0.07
C MET A 59 2.48 0.26 0.03
N VAL A 60 1.95 -0.04 1.22
CA VAL A 60 0.56 -0.43 1.41
C VAL A 60 -0.31 0.82 1.50
N ALA A 61 -1.47 0.75 0.87
CA ALA A 61 -2.43 1.84 0.87
C ALA A 61 -3.86 1.32 0.81
N TRP A 62 -4.82 2.23 1.00
CA TRP A 62 -6.21 2.00 0.67
C TRP A 62 -6.64 2.92 -0.47
N VAL A 63 -7.31 2.34 -1.45
CA VAL A 63 -7.87 3.03 -2.61
C VAL A 63 -9.32 2.61 -2.80
N LYS A 64 -10.12 3.47 -3.41
CA LYS A 64 -11.45 3.07 -3.87
C LYS A 64 -11.32 2.37 -5.22
N ILE A 65 -11.81 1.15 -5.32
CA ILE A 65 -12.04 0.47 -6.61
C ILE A 65 -13.57 0.49 -6.81
N ASP A 66 -14.26 -0.56 -6.35
CA ASP A 66 -15.72 -0.55 -6.17
C ASP A 66 -16.08 -0.12 -4.74
N LYS A 67 -15.31 -0.64 -3.79
CA LYS A 67 -15.29 -0.29 -2.36
C LYS A 67 -13.84 -0.01 -1.95
N PRO A 68 -13.60 0.53 -0.75
CA PRO A 68 -12.24 0.70 -0.28
C PRO A 68 -11.52 -0.64 -0.10
N GLU A 69 -10.43 -0.81 -0.84
CA GLU A 69 -9.62 -2.02 -0.85
C GLU A 69 -8.15 -1.70 -0.51
N PRO A 70 -7.47 -2.58 0.23
CA PRO A 70 -6.05 -2.48 0.44
C PRO A 70 -5.31 -2.84 -0.84
N VAL A 71 -4.27 -2.10 -1.12
CA VAL A 71 -3.44 -2.23 -2.31
C VAL A 71 -1.98 -2.04 -1.95
N ILE A 72 -1.11 -2.45 -2.86
CA ILE A 72 0.31 -2.08 -2.86
C ILE A 72 0.60 -1.19 -4.06
N VAL A 73 1.43 -0.16 -3.88
CA VAL A 73 1.98 0.62 -4.98
C VAL A 73 3.01 -0.22 -5.73
N LEU A 74 2.72 -0.62 -6.97
CA LEU A 74 3.60 -1.45 -7.80
C LEU A 74 4.59 -0.59 -8.59
N ALA A 75 4.10 0.49 -9.19
CA ALA A 75 4.91 1.39 -9.99
C ALA A 75 4.28 2.78 -9.97
N LYS A 76 5.02 3.78 -10.45
CA LYS A 76 4.48 5.10 -10.74
C LYS A 76 5.23 5.72 -11.92
N ASP A 77 4.53 6.58 -12.63
CA ASP A 77 5.11 7.51 -13.59
C ASP A 77 4.71 8.94 -13.22
N SER A 78 4.94 9.90 -14.12
CA SER A 78 4.54 11.30 -13.92
C SER A 78 3.03 11.52 -13.90
N GLU A 79 2.24 10.59 -14.42
CA GLU A 79 0.80 10.74 -14.64
C GLU A 79 -0.05 9.87 -13.71
N ALA A 80 0.48 8.75 -13.21
CA ALA A 80 -0.29 7.76 -12.49
C ALA A 80 0.55 6.89 -11.52
N ALA A 81 -0.15 6.35 -10.52
CA ALA A 81 0.31 5.23 -9.71
C ALA A 81 -0.38 3.95 -10.18
N TYR A 82 0.39 2.87 -10.26
CA TYR A 82 -0.10 1.54 -10.58
C TYR A 82 -0.14 0.72 -9.29
N LEU A 83 -1.29 0.09 -9.04
CA LEU A 83 -1.65 -0.49 -7.77
C LEU A 83 -2.02 -1.96 -7.96
N GLY A 84 -1.59 -2.80 -7.02
CA GLY A 84 -1.95 -4.21 -6.95
C GLY A 84 -2.89 -4.46 -5.79
N ARG A 85 -4.01 -5.17 -6.01
CA ARG A 85 -4.98 -5.45 -4.95
C ARG A 85 -4.45 -6.50 -3.98
N LEU A 86 -4.61 -6.23 -2.68
CA LEU A 86 -4.34 -7.22 -1.65
C LEU A 86 -5.56 -8.10 -1.38
N VAL A 87 -5.36 -9.41 -1.47
CA VAL A 87 -6.34 -10.48 -1.25
C VAL A 87 -5.85 -11.46 -0.18
N ALA A 88 -6.70 -12.42 0.20
CA ALA A 88 -6.34 -13.46 1.15
C ALA A 88 -5.21 -14.34 0.59
N ALA A 89 -4.28 -14.77 1.45
CA ALA A 89 -3.16 -15.63 1.03
C ALA A 89 -3.58 -17.04 0.57
N SER A 90 -4.84 -17.43 0.78
CA SER A 90 -5.41 -18.68 0.27
C SER A 90 -5.88 -18.60 -1.18
N ASP A 91 -5.86 -17.42 -1.81
CA ASP A 91 -6.24 -17.26 -3.21
C ASP A 91 -5.15 -17.88 -4.12
N PRO A 92 -5.51 -18.82 -5.01
CA PRO A 92 -4.55 -19.53 -5.84
C PRO A 92 -3.83 -18.65 -6.87
N ALA A 93 -4.40 -17.48 -7.21
CA ALA A 93 -3.79 -16.53 -8.14
C ALA A 93 -3.06 -15.38 -7.42
N ALA A 94 -2.68 -15.58 -6.15
CA ALA A 94 -2.06 -14.55 -5.34
C ALA A 94 -0.64 -14.87 -4.89
N LEU A 95 0.20 -13.83 -4.80
CA LEU A 95 1.56 -13.88 -4.26
C LEU A 95 1.56 -13.42 -2.80
N ALA A 96 1.85 -14.31 -1.86
CA ALA A 96 1.81 -14.01 -0.44
C ALA A 96 3.04 -13.21 0.04
N PHE A 97 2.79 -12.25 0.94
CA PHE A 97 3.84 -11.48 1.63
C PHE A 97 3.85 -11.81 3.12
N ALA A 98 4.96 -12.36 3.59
CA ALA A 98 5.24 -12.61 4.99
C ALA A 98 5.38 -11.29 5.78
N SER A 99 5.98 -10.25 5.19
CA SER A 99 6.10 -8.93 5.85
C SER A 99 4.76 -8.36 6.30
N LEU A 100 3.67 -8.65 5.57
CA LEU A 100 2.34 -8.12 5.86
C LEU A 100 1.53 -8.95 6.87
N ARG A 101 2.01 -10.12 7.32
CA ARG A 101 1.24 -10.99 8.24
C ARG A 101 0.85 -10.31 9.55
N ARG A 102 1.66 -9.36 10.02
CA ARG A 102 1.42 -8.62 11.28
C ARG A 102 0.51 -7.39 11.08
N ALA A 103 0.19 -7.01 9.86
CA ALA A 103 -0.66 -5.87 9.53
C ALA A 103 -2.15 -6.19 9.77
N ARG A 104 -2.57 -6.17 11.04
CA ARG A 104 -3.95 -6.52 11.47
C ARG A 104 -5.05 -5.74 10.71
N PHE A 105 -4.76 -4.52 10.27
CA PHE A 105 -5.72 -3.70 9.53
C PHE A 105 -6.06 -4.23 8.14
N LEU A 106 -5.20 -5.08 7.56
CA LEU A 106 -5.46 -5.74 6.29
C LEU A 106 -6.49 -6.87 6.39
N ARG A 107 -6.82 -7.32 7.62
CA ARG A 107 -7.79 -8.39 7.90
C ARG A 107 -7.46 -9.69 7.16
N GLY A 108 -6.19 -10.08 7.15
CA GLY A 108 -5.71 -11.29 6.48
C GLY A 108 -5.50 -11.17 4.97
N ARG A 109 -5.75 -9.99 4.37
CA ARG A 109 -5.44 -9.71 2.96
C ARG A 109 -3.96 -9.35 2.80
N THR A 110 -3.11 -10.36 2.76
CA THR A 110 -1.64 -10.22 2.79
C THR A 110 -0.98 -10.81 1.55
N ALA A 111 -1.72 -11.02 0.46
CA ALA A 111 -1.19 -11.50 -0.80
C ALA A 111 -1.60 -10.58 -1.95
N LEU A 112 -0.74 -10.38 -2.93
CA LEU A 112 -1.02 -9.62 -4.14
C LEU A 112 -1.83 -10.48 -5.13
N ASP A 113 -2.97 -9.97 -5.57
CA ASP A 113 -3.71 -10.51 -6.70
C ASP A 113 -2.93 -10.28 -8.01
N LEU A 114 -2.51 -11.36 -8.67
CA LEU A 114 -1.71 -11.32 -9.90
C LEU A 114 -2.57 -11.18 -11.16
N THR A 115 -3.91 -11.21 -11.04
CA THR A 115 -4.82 -11.23 -12.20
C THR A 115 -5.13 -9.84 -12.74
N ARG A 116 -5.11 -8.82 -11.87
CA ARG A 116 -5.48 -7.45 -12.22
C ARG A 116 -4.61 -6.44 -11.50
N ALA A 117 -4.24 -5.40 -12.22
CA ALA A 117 -3.69 -4.19 -11.64
C ALA A 117 -4.69 -3.04 -11.78
N TYR A 118 -4.41 -1.94 -11.12
CA TYR A 118 -5.24 -0.74 -11.15
C TYR A 118 -4.38 0.49 -11.40
N ARG A 119 -4.91 1.44 -12.16
CA ARG A 119 -4.29 2.73 -12.40
C ARG A 119 -5.03 3.80 -11.61
N LEU A 120 -4.29 4.59 -10.84
CA LEU A 120 -4.78 5.76 -10.14
C LEU A 120 -4.11 7.00 -10.74
N PRO A 121 -4.85 7.89 -11.41
CA PRO A 121 -4.29 9.14 -11.92
C PRO A 121 -3.68 9.98 -10.80
N LEU A 122 -2.47 10.48 -11.03
CA LEU A 122 -1.72 11.41 -10.18
C LEU A 122 -1.79 12.84 -10.73
N ASP A 123 -2.75 13.17 -11.62
CA ASP A 123 -2.94 14.55 -12.09
C ASP A 123 -3.25 15.47 -10.90
N LEU A 124 -2.18 16.15 -10.47
CA LEU A 124 -2.14 17.08 -9.36
C LEU A 124 -2.35 18.53 -9.83
N THR A 125 -2.63 18.75 -11.11
CA THR A 125 -2.91 20.05 -11.71
C THR A 125 -4.41 20.27 -11.89
N GLY A 126 -5.12 20.37 -10.78
CA GLY A 126 -6.56 20.67 -10.77
C GLY A 126 -7.13 20.68 -9.36
N ARG A 127 -8.42 21.01 -9.22
CA ARG A 127 -9.21 21.05 -7.96
C ARG A 127 -9.21 19.76 -7.11
N PHE A 128 -8.36 18.77 -7.41
CA PHE A 128 -8.07 17.58 -6.60
C PHE A 128 -7.11 17.88 -5.44
N ALA A 129 -7.27 19.06 -4.81
CA ALA A 129 -6.38 19.62 -3.79
C ALA A 129 -6.37 18.86 -2.45
N ARG A 130 -6.90 17.65 -2.38
CA ARG A 130 -6.71 16.76 -1.24
C ARG A 130 -6.28 15.40 -1.76
N ARG A 131 -4.96 15.21 -1.90
CA ARG A 131 -4.31 13.88 -2.07
C ARG A 131 -4.91 12.80 -1.15
N ALA A 132 -5.38 13.21 0.02
CA ALA A 132 -6.10 12.42 1.01
C ALA A 132 -7.42 11.78 0.54
N ASP A 133 -8.07 12.30 -0.50
CA ASP A 133 -9.35 11.78 -1.02
C ASP A 133 -9.11 10.73 -2.15
N ALA A 134 -7.87 10.59 -2.63
CA ALA A 134 -7.50 9.62 -3.68
C ALA A 134 -6.93 8.31 -3.11
N LEU A 135 -6.02 8.44 -2.13
CA LEU A 135 -5.30 7.32 -1.55
C LEU A 135 -5.00 7.58 -0.08
N LYS A 136 -5.18 6.56 0.76
CA LYS A 136 -4.74 6.56 2.15
C LYS A 136 -3.53 5.63 2.28
N LEU A 137 -2.33 6.20 2.31
CA LEU A 137 -1.09 5.46 2.57
C LEU A 137 -1.05 4.97 4.02
N GLU A 138 -0.55 3.75 4.20
CA GLU A 138 -0.28 3.15 5.50
C GLU A 138 1.23 3.20 5.77
N ASP A 139 1.62 3.18 7.04
CA ASP A 139 3.02 3.10 7.46
C ASP A 139 3.53 1.65 7.39
N TRP A 140 3.25 0.99 6.26
CA TRP A 140 3.59 -0.40 5.97
C TRP A 140 4.11 -0.51 4.55
N ARG A 141 5.17 -1.29 4.39
CA ARG A 141 5.82 -1.54 3.12
C ARG A 141 6.18 -3.01 3.02
N VAL A 142 6.00 -3.59 1.85
CA VAL A 142 6.49 -4.94 1.53
C VAL A 142 8.02 -4.91 1.53
N ALA A 143 8.66 -5.97 2.03
CA ALA A 143 10.11 -6.10 2.00
C ALA A 143 10.65 -6.08 0.56
N GLU A 144 11.87 -5.62 0.37
CA GLU A 144 12.47 -5.48 -0.97
C GLU A 144 12.58 -6.85 -1.68
N GLU A 145 12.98 -7.88 -0.95
CA GLU A 145 13.14 -9.24 -1.46
C GLU A 145 11.79 -9.83 -1.90
N GLU A 146 10.73 -9.53 -1.16
CA GLU A 146 9.37 -9.96 -1.49
C GLU A 146 8.79 -9.15 -2.66
N PHE A 147 9.12 -7.86 -2.74
CA PHE A 147 8.72 -7.02 -3.86
C PHE A 147 9.38 -7.47 -5.15
N GLY A 148 10.65 -7.90 -5.10
CA GLY A 148 11.38 -8.48 -6.23
C GLY A 148 10.73 -9.74 -6.81
N GLN A 149 9.89 -10.45 -6.05
CA GLN A 149 9.16 -11.62 -6.53
C GLN A 149 7.93 -11.27 -7.38
N ILE A 150 7.46 -10.03 -7.34
CA ILE A 150 6.26 -9.60 -8.06
C ILE A 150 6.47 -9.66 -9.57
N GLY A 151 7.62 -9.19 -10.08
CA GLY A 151 7.92 -9.21 -11.51
C GLY A 151 7.85 -10.64 -12.10
N PRO A 152 8.64 -11.59 -11.57
CA PRO A 152 8.59 -12.99 -11.99
C PRO A 152 7.20 -13.60 -11.87
N ALA A 153 6.45 -13.31 -10.79
CA ALA A 153 5.09 -13.81 -10.58
C ALA A 153 4.08 -13.27 -11.61
N LEU A 154 4.33 -12.09 -12.18
CA LEU A 154 3.56 -11.52 -13.29
C LEU A 154 4.01 -12.04 -14.67
N GLY A 155 4.94 -13.00 -14.73
CA GLY A 155 5.50 -13.53 -15.97
C GLY A 155 6.48 -12.57 -16.65
N ARG A 156 7.04 -11.63 -15.90
CA ARG A 156 8.04 -10.66 -16.39
C ARG A 156 9.38 -11.01 -15.74
N PRO A 157 10.34 -11.59 -16.48
CA PRO A 157 11.68 -11.78 -15.94
C PRO A 157 12.24 -10.42 -15.51
N GLY A 158 12.89 -10.36 -14.35
CA GLY A 158 13.47 -9.12 -13.83
C GLY A 158 14.49 -8.55 -14.82
N ASP A 159 14.40 -7.25 -15.08
CA ASP A 159 15.42 -6.49 -15.82
C ASP A 159 16.70 -6.32 -14.98
#